data_AF-A0A8K0LPA0-F1
#
_entry.id   AF-A0A8K0LPA0-F1
#
_cell.length_a   1.000
_cell.length_b   1.000
_cell.length_c   1.000
_cell.angle_alpha   90.00
_cell.angle_beta   90.00
_cell.angle_gamma   90.00
#
_symmetry.space_group_name_H-M   'P 1'
#
loop_
_entity.id
_entity.type
_entity.pdbx_description
1 polymer ?
#
loop_
_entity_poly.entity_id
_entity_poly.type
_entity_poly.pdbx_seq_one_letter_code
_entity_poly.pdbx_strand_id
1 'polypeptide(L)'
;MKLSLAVFATTLVGIHGCFLTAHSSTVGDFAVQHSEPKDHGGAAQYVTWSHGKCTIKGQLMDGCGVKVSSAAGCGSVSFTIAHAG
;
A
#
# COMPACT_ATOMS: atom_id res chain seq x y z
N MET A 1 -17.95 -32.60 -35.85
CA MET A 1 -16.88 -31.58 -35.62
C MET A 1 -16.88 -31.27 -34.14
N LYS A 2 -15.80 -31.61 -33.43
CA LYS A 2 -15.73 -31.60 -31.95
C LYS A 2 -15.36 -30.18 -31.51
N LEU A 3 -16.34 -29.41 -31.06
CA LEU A 3 -16.14 -28.05 -30.56
C LEU A 3 -15.34 -28.14 -29.25
N SER A 4 -14.07 -27.76 -29.31
CA SER A 4 -13.23 -27.67 -28.12
C SER A 4 -13.43 -26.28 -27.53
N LEU A 5 -14.21 -26.18 -26.45
CA LEU A 5 -14.28 -24.99 -25.63
C LEU A 5 -12.91 -24.78 -24.98
N ALA A 6 -12.15 -23.82 -25.47
CA ALA A 6 -10.98 -23.32 -24.77
C ALA A 6 -11.47 -22.53 -23.55
N VAL A 7 -11.40 -23.14 -22.37
CA VAL A 7 -11.57 -22.44 -21.10
C VAL A 7 -10.32 -21.58 -20.92
N PHE A 8 -10.43 -20.30 -21.26
CA PHE A 8 -9.48 -19.30 -20.79
C PHE A 8 -9.66 -19.20 -19.28
N ALA A 9 -8.78 -19.85 -18.53
CA ALA A 9 -8.61 -19.56 -17.11
C ALA A 9 -8.12 -18.12 -17.01
N THR A 10 -9.04 -17.19 -16.74
CA THR A 10 -8.71 -15.86 -16.27
C THR A 10 -8.02 -16.02 -14.92
N THR A 11 -6.70 -16.08 -14.94
CA THR A 11 -5.90 -15.87 -13.73
C THR A 11 -6.37 -14.54 -13.14
N LEU A 12 -7.07 -14.59 -12.01
CA LEU A 12 -7.19 -13.42 -11.15
C LEU A 12 -5.76 -12.98 -10.85
N VAL A 13 -5.30 -11.95 -11.56
CA VAL A 13 -4.08 -11.25 -11.22
C VAL A 13 -4.42 -10.56 -9.89
N GLY A 14 -4.16 -11.26 -8.79
CA GLY A 14 -4.41 -10.76 -7.44
C GLY A 14 -3.64 -9.46 -7.27
N ILE A 15 -4.36 -8.34 -7.30
CA ILE A 15 -3.83 -7.03 -6.96
C ILE A 15 -3.51 -7.10 -5.47
N HIS A 16 -2.23 -7.31 -5.14
CA HIS A 16 -1.75 -7.26 -3.76
C HIS A 16 -1.55 -5.78 -3.43
N GLY A 17 -2.63 -5.10 -3.03
CA GLY A 17 -2.53 -3.73 -2.54
C GLY A 17 -2.01 -3.72 -1.10
N CYS A 18 -1.16 -2.74 -0.78
CA CYS A 18 -0.76 -2.47 0.59
C CYS A 18 -1.74 -1.49 1.22
N PHE A 19 -2.64 -2.04 2.04
CA PHE A 19 -3.61 -1.27 2.80
C PHE A 19 -3.09 -1.13 4.23
N LEU A 20 -2.55 0.04 4.53
CA LEU A 20 -1.99 0.37 5.84
C LEU A 20 -2.90 1.41 6.53
N THR A 21 -2.87 1.41 7.86
CA THR A 21 -3.40 2.50 8.68
C THR A 21 -2.23 3.19 9.39
N ALA A 22 -2.11 4.49 9.20
CA ALA A 22 -1.13 5.31 9.92
C ALA A 22 -1.80 5.85 11.19
N HIS A 23 -1.21 5.55 12.34
CA HIS A 23 -1.58 6.14 13.61
C HIS A 23 -0.67 7.34 13.90
N SER A 24 -1.24 8.54 13.95
CA SER A 24 -0.56 9.77 14.36
C SER A 24 -1.03 10.19 15.75
N SER A 25 -0.09 10.50 16.65
CA SER A 25 -0.41 11.06 17.97
C SER A 25 -1.03 12.46 17.91
N THR A 26 -1.14 13.07 16.73
CA THR A 26 -1.59 14.46 16.56
C THR A 26 -2.86 14.57 15.72
N VAL A 27 -3.05 13.72 14.71
CA VAL A 27 -4.25 13.75 13.85
C VAL A 27 -5.09 12.47 13.92
N GLY A 28 -4.71 11.52 14.78
CA GLY A 28 -5.37 10.22 14.90
C GLY A 28 -5.02 9.26 13.76
N ASP A 29 -5.88 8.26 13.59
CA ASP A 29 -5.74 7.24 12.56
C ASP A 29 -6.22 7.74 11.21
N PHE A 30 -5.47 7.42 10.15
CA PHE A 30 -5.91 7.63 8.78
C PHE A 30 -5.39 6.56 7.83
N ALA A 31 -6.16 6.31 6.78
CA ALA A 31 -5.82 5.31 5.78
C ALA A 31 -4.63 5.78 4.94
N VAL A 32 -3.62 4.92 4.83
CA VAL A 32 -2.48 5.09 3.93
C VAL A 32 -2.47 3.91 2.98
N GLN A 33 -3.05 4.13 1.80
CA GLN A 33 -3.28 3.07 0.83
C GLN A 33 -2.35 3.29 -0.37
N HIS A 34 -1.80 2.21 -0.88
CA HIS A 34 -1.16 2.21 -2.19
C HIS A 34 -1.52 0.90 -2.89
N SER A 35 -2.25 1.02 -4.00
CA SER A 35 -2.61 -0.10 -4.85
C SER A 35 -1.43 -0.41 -5.75
N GLU A 36 -0.85 -1.60 -5.59
CA GLU A 36 0.26 -2.06 -6.41
C GLU A 36 -0.13 -3.30 -7.21
N PRO A 37 0.23 -3.38 -8.51
CA PRO A 37 0.38 -4.68 -9.15
C PRO A 37 1.43 -5.51 -8.40
N LYS A 38 1.16 -6.81 -8.25
CA LYS A 38 1.96 -7.81 -7.50
C LYS A 38 3.47 -7.79 -7.77
N ASP A 39 3.92 -7.18 -8.87
CA ASP A 39 5.30 -7.22 -9.32
C ASP A 39 5.73 -5.86 -9.90
N HIS A 40 6.40 -5.06 -9.08
CA HIS A 40 7.12 -3.86 -9.54
C HIS A 40 8.58 -4.18 -9.92
N GLY A 41 8.96 -5.46 -10.00
CA GLY A 41 10.33 -5.87 -10.30
C GLY A 41 11.36 -5.35 -9.29
N GLY A 42 10.93 -5.12 -8.04
CA GLY A 42 11.77 -4.54 -6.97
C GLY A 42 12.01 -3.04 -7.08
N ALA A 43 11.24 -2.32 -7.92
CA ALA A 43 11.35 -0.87 -8.01
C ALA A 43 10.91 -0.18 -6.70
N ALA A 44 11.74 0.73 -6.19
CA ALA A 44 11.43 1.54 -5.02
C ALA A 44 10.22 2.45 -5.27
N GLN A 45 9.21 2.39 -4.41
CA GLN A 45 8.00 3.19 -4.53
C GLN A 45 7.95 4.25 -3.45
N TYR A 46 7.95 5.51 -3.86
CA TYR A 46 7.93 6.65 -2.95
C TYR A 46 6.49 7.14 -2.77
N VAL A 47 6.09 7.29 -1.52
CA VAL A 47 4.74 7.69 -1.14
C VAL A 47 4.76 8.99 -0.35
N THR A 48 3.71 9.77 -0.55
CA THR A 48 3.39 10.93 0.29
C THR A 48 1.94 10.79 0.72
N TRP A 49 1.72 10.63 2.02
CA TRP A 49 0.40 10.56 2.62
C TRP A 49 0.16 11.77 3.49
N SER A 50 -0.99 12.40 3.34
CA SER A 50 -1.32 13.62 4.07
C SER A 50 -2.70 13.53 4.68
N HIS A 51 -2.83 13.92 5.95
CA HIS A 51 -4.10 14.01 6.66
C HIS A 51 -4.07 15.20 7.63
N GLY A 52 -4.92 16.21 7.36
CA GLY A 52 -4.90 17.47 8.09
C GLY A 52 -3.52 18.14 8.02
N LYS A 53 -2.90 18.36 9.19
CA LYS A 53 -1.54 18.91 9.30
C LYS A 53 -0.41 17.87 9.30
N CYS A 54 -0.76 16.58 9.23
CA CYS A 54 0.22 15.50 9.19
C CYS A 54 0.54 15.14 7.75
N THR A 55 1.83 15.17 7.40
CA THR A 55 2.35 14.71 6.10
C THR A 55 3.47 13.72 6.33
N ILE A 56 3.29 12.50 5.84
CA ILE A 56 4.25 11.40 5.87
C ILE A 56 4.83 11.25 4.48
N LYS A 57 6.16 11.25 4.36
CA LYS A 57 6.89 10.82 3.16
C LYS A 57 7.65 9.56 3.49
N GLY A 58 7.71 8.63 2.55
CA GLY A 58 8.41 7.39 2.76
C GLY A 58 8.55 6.58 1.49
N GLN A 59 9.08 5.38 1.68
CA GLN A 59 9.17 4.35 0.66
C GLN A 59 8.33 3.15 1.10
N LEU A 60 7.48 2.67 0.20
CA LEU A 60 6.89 1.33 0.31
C LEU A 60 7.89 0.30 -0.20
N MET A 61 8.09 -0.72 0.60
CA MET A 61 8.93 -1.87 0.29
C MET A 61 8.04 -3.08 -0.01
N ASP A 62 8.60 -4.06 -0.72
CA ASP A 62 7.93 -5.33 -1.00
C ASP A 62 7.38 -5.94 0.30
N GLY A 63 6.11 -6.35 0.27
CA GLY A 63 5.41 -6.90 1.46
C GLY A 63 4.85 -5.85 2.43
N CYS A 64 4.58 -4.64 1.95
CA CYS A 64 3.90 -3.56 2.70
C CYS A 64 4.71 -2.96 3.86
N GLY A 65 6.03 -3.10 3.82
CA GLY A 65 6.94 -2.39 4.72
C GLY A 65 6.98 -0.90 4.38
N VAL A 66 6.97 -0.02 5.38
CA VAL A 66 7.09 1.43 5.19
C VAL A 66 8.40 1.92 5.79
N LYS A 67 9.25 2.53 4.97
CA LYS A 67 10.41 3.29 5.42
C LYS A 67 10.09 4.78 5.40
N VAL A 68 9.76 5.34 6.55
CA VAL A 68 9.45 6.77 6.69
C VAL A 68 10.73 7.60 6.53
N SER A 69 10.68 8.59 5.63
CA SER A 69 11.74 9.58 5.42
C SER A 69 11.42 10.92 6.07
N SER A 70 10.13 11.28 6.22
CA SER A 70 9.71 12.44 7.00
C SER A 70 8.29 12.28 7.54
N ALA A 71 8.01 12.80 8.73
CA ALA A 71 6.66 12.90 9.29
C ALA A 71 6.43 14.29 9.88
N ALA A 72 6.00 15.24 9.05
CA ALA A 72 5.78 16.62 9.46
C ALA A 72 4.38 16.78 10.06
N GLY A 73 4.27 17.41 11.25
CA GLY A 73 2.99 17.70 11.90
C GLY A 73 2.22 16.48 12.41
N CYS A 74 2.83 15.29 12.39
CA CYS A 74 2.23 14.02 12.77
C CYS A 74 2.50 13.61 14.23
N GLY A 75 3.46 14.25 14.91
CA GLY A 75 3.98 13.72 16.18
C GLY A 75 4.62 12.35 16.00
N SER A 76 4.33 11.41 16.91
CA SER A 76 4.75 10.01 16.74
C SER A 76 3.84 9.31 15.73
N VAL A 77 4.44 8.51 14.84
CA VAL A 77 3.73 7.75 13.81
C VAL A 77 4.03 6.27 13.93
N SER A 78 3.00 5.44 13.83
CA SER A 78 3.13 3.98 13.66
C SER A 78 2.18 3.49 12.57
N PHE A 79 2.43 2.29 12.04
CA PHE A 79 1.63 1.71 10.95
C PHE A 79 1.15 0.34 11.33
N THR A 80 -0.07 0.01 10.94
CA THR A 80 -0.63 -1.33 11.02
C THR A 80 -1.11 -1.77 9.64
N ILE A 81 -0.93 -3.05 9.33
CA ILE A 81 -1.48 -3.64 8.11
C ILE A 81 -2.97 -3.87 8.35
N ALA A 82 -3.82 -3.25 7.53
CA ALA A 82 -5.26 -3.39 7.60
C ALA A 82 -5.77 -4.57 6.73
N HIS A 83 -5.07 -4.85 5.62
CA HIS A 83 -5.27 -6.05 4.79
C HIS A 83 -4.06 -6.26 3.87
N ALA A 84 -3.56 -7.49 3.80
CA ALA A 84 -2.73 -7.96 2.70
C ALA A 84 -3.63 -8.88 1.86
N GLY A 85 -3.94 -8.46 0.63
CA GLY A 85 -4.72 -9.27 -0.32
C GLY A 85 -3.96 -10.51 -0.76
#